data_AF-A0A2E7S4Z9-F1
#
_entry.id   AF-A0A2E7S4Z9-F1
#
_cell.length_a   1.000
_cell.length_b   1.000
_cell.length_c   1.000
_cell.angle_alpha   90.00
_cell.angle_beta   90.00
_cell.angle_gamma   90.00
#
_symmetry.space_group_name_H-M   'P 1'
#
loop_
_entity.id
_entity.type
_entity.pdbx_description
1 polymer ?
#
loop_
_entity_poly.entity_id
_entity_poly.type
_entity_poly.pdbx_seq_one_letter_code
_entity_poly.pdbx_strand_id
1 'polypeptide(L)'
;MTEYRVYVVELDFEAIREDEPALKKLAKKNRRVRQREGTFYVGYSAHSADCRFRQHKWDKETDPDFVCDCGTAPPVGHRKDLSCDLVKQFGIGLRLEFYDGLIPAYSPADATQLEGIVAKHLQKQNFAVYSDAIPNIKRKASKKAR
;
A
#
# COMPACT_ATOMS: atom_id res chain seq x y z
N MET A 1 -5.41 -10.01 -21.75
CA MET A 1 -6.09 -9.90 -20.44
C MET A 1 -5.11 -9.23 -19.49
N THR A 2 -5.52 -8.22 -18.74
CA THR A 2 -4.58 -7.51 -17.84
C THR A 2 -4.43 -8.29 -16.54
N GLU A 3 -3.20 -8.63 -16.18
CA GLU A 3 -2.89 -9.27 -14.90
C GLU A 3 -2.65 -8.21 -13.82
N TYR A 4 -3.15 -8.44 -12.61
CA TYR A 4 -2.92 -7.60 -11.45
C TYR A 4 -2.19 -8.41 -10.37
N ARG A 5 -1.13 -7.85 -9.80
CA ARG A 5 -0.37 -8.47 -8.72
C ARG A 5 -0.41 -7.60 -7.49
N VAL A 6 -0.60 -8.25 -6.34
CA VAL A 6 -0.46 -7.61 -5.04
C VAL A 6 1.02 -7.43 -4.73
N TYR A 7 1.37 -6.33 -4.10
CA TYR A 7 2.71 -6.05 -3.62
C TYR A 7 2.64 -5.46 -2.21
N VAL A 8 3.72 -5.64 -1.46
CA VAL A 8 3.88 -5.14 -0.10
C VAL A 8 5.13 -4.27 -0.05
N VAL A 9 4.97 -3.06 0.49
CA VAL A 9 6.05 -2.11 0.72
C VAL A 9 6.23 -1.93 2.22
N GLU A 10 7.45 -2.01 2.70
CA GLU A 10 7.80 -1.59 4.05
C GLU A 10 7.86 -0.07 4.14
N LEU A 11 7.26 0.46 5.21
CA LEU A 11 7.27 1.87 5.53
C LEU A 11 8.17 2.13 6.74
N ASP A 12 8.87 3.26 6.70
CA ASP A 12 9.65 3.77 7.82
C ASP A 12 8.71 4.21 8.94
N PHE A 13 8.57 3.34 9.93
CA PHE A 13 7.67 3.59 11.03
C PHE A 13 8.14 4.75 11.91
N GLU A 14 9.45 4.90 12.12
CA GLU A 14 9.97 5.97 12.98
C GLU A 14 9.75 7.33 12.32
N ALA A 15 9.95 7.45 11.01
CA ALA A 15 9.58 8.66 10.27
C ALA A 15 8.06 8.94 10.31
N ILE A 16 7.22 7.90 10.20
CA ILE A 16 5.75 8.03 10.31
C ILE A 16 5.33 8.51 11.71
N ARG A 17 6.05 8.14 12.77
CA ARG A 17 5.72 8.58 14.15
C ARG A 17 5.87 10.07 14.31
N GLU A 18 6.85 10.66 13.64
CA GLU A 18 7.11 12.10 13.65
C GLU A 18 6.12 12.87 12.75
N ASP A 19 5.51 12.20 11.75
CA ASP A 19 4.45 12.77 10.90
C ASP A 19 3.03 12.48 11.46
N GLU A 20 2.47 13.45 12.17
CA GLU A 20 1.17 13.33 12.82
C GLU A 20 0.01 12.96 11.85
N PRO A 21 -0.07 13.53 10.62
CA PRO A 21 -1.05 13.12 9.61
C PRO A 21 -0.93 11.64 9.19
N ALA A 22 0.28 11.15 8.91
CA ALA A 22 0.56 9.77 8.50
C ALA A 22 0.23 8.80 9.63
N LEU A 23 0.65 9.12 10.85
CA LEU A 23 0.33 8.32 12.03
C LEU A 23 -1.19 8.20 12.24
N LYS A 24 -1.94 9.30 12.06
CA LYS A 24 -3.41 9.28 12.11
C LYS A 24 -4.02 8.41 11.00
N LYS A 25 -3.51 8.49 9.76
CA LYS A 25 -3.96 7.64 8.63
C LYS A 25 -3.78 6.16 8.97
N LEU A 26 -2.61 5.78 9.48
CA LEU A 26 -2.29 4.42 9.87
C LEU A 26 -3.14 3.94 11.07
N ALA A 27 -3.30 4.77 12.10
CA ALA A 27 -4.05 4.44 13.30
C ALA A 27 -5.54 4.18 13.03
N LYS A 28 -6.14 4.86 12.04
CA LYS A 28 -7.55 4.65 11.62
C LYS A 28 -7.81 3.22 11.12
N LYS A 29 -6.79 2.55 10.58
CA LYS A 29 -6.89 1.19 10.03
C LYS A 29 -6.40 0.09 10.98
N ASN A 30 -5.66 0.44 12.05
CA ASN A 30 -4.92 -0.52 12.89
C ASN A 30 -5.30 -0.51 14.39
N ARG A 31 -6.59 -0.36 14.74
CA ARG A 31 -7.03 -0.23 16.16
C ARG A 31 -6.68 -1.40 17.10
N ARG A 32 -6.33 -2.57 16.55
CA ARG A 32 -6.05 -3.80 17.31
C ARG A 32 -4.57 -4.20 17.36
N VAL A 33 -3.73 -3.52 16.59
CA VAL A 33 -2.29 -3.81 16.52
C VAL A 33 -1.62 -3.14 17.73
N ARG A 34 -1.26 -3.97 18.73
CA ARG A 34 -0.71 -3.52 20.02
C ARG A 34 0.81 -3.43 20.05
N GLN A 35 1.49 -4.15 19.15
CA GLN A 35 2.94 -4.12 18.95
C GLN A 35 3.23 -3.60 17.55
N ARG A 36 4.27 -2.79 17.39
CA ARG A 36 4.57 -2.02 16.18
C ARG A 36 5.90 -2.44 15.56
N GLU A 37 6.22 -3.73 15.59
CA GLU A 37 7.31 -4.24 14.76
C GLU A 37 6.75 -4.33 13.35
N GLY A 38 7.37 -3.66 12.37
CA GLY A 38 6.95 -3.67 10.96
C GLY A 38 5.71 -2.84 10.63
N THR A 39 5.88 -1.86 9.75
CA THR A 39 4.77 -1.11 9.13
C THR A 39 4.78 -1.33 7.63
N PHE A 40 3.63 -1.69 7.06
CA PHE A 40 3.54 -2.05 5.65
C PHE A 40 2.42 -1.31 4.93
N TYR A 41 2.66 -1.01 3.66
CA TYR A 41 1.65 -0.67 2.68
C TYR A 41 1.37 -1.89 1.81
N VAL A 42 0.10 -2.19 1.58
CA VAL A 42 -0.32 -3.23 0.64
C VAL A 42 -1.16 -2.58 -0.45
N GLY A 43 -0.83 -2.88 -1.70
CA GLY A 43 -1.59 -2.44 -2.86
C GLY A 43 -1.51 -3.48 -3.98
N TYR A 44 -2.21 -3.23 -5.08
CA TYR A 44 -2.06 -4.02 -6.30
C TYR A 44 -1.76 -3.13 -7.50
N SER A 45 -1.21 -3.73 -8.55
CA SER A 45 -0.96 -3.03 -9.81
C SER A 45 -0.99 -4.00 -10.98
N ALA A 46 -1.28 -3.46 -12.17
CA ALA A 46 -1.04 -4.16 -13.42
C ALA A 46 0.44 -4.12 -13.83
N HIS A 47 1.22 -3.23 -13.21
CA HIS A 47 2.66 -3.13 -13.37
C HIS A 47 3.38 -4.14 -12.46
N SER A 48 4.65 -4.43 -12.77
CA SER A 48 5.49 -5.18 -11.83
C SER A 48 5.63 -4.40 -10.50
N ALA A 49 5.81 -5.12 -9.40
CA ALA A 49 5.95 -4.51 -8.07
C ALA A 49 7.09 -3.48 -8.04
N ASP A 50 8.24 -3.80 -8.65
CA ASP A 50 9.41 -2.91 -8.76
C ASP A 50 9.09 -1.64 -9.57
N CYS A 51 8.51 -1.79 -10.75
CA CYS A 51 8.10 -0.68 -11.61
C CYS A 51 7.10 0.23 -10.87
N ARG A 52 6.15 -0.37 -10.14
CA ARG A 52 5.17 0.37 -9.34
C ARG A 52 5.79 1.07 -8.13
N PHE A 53 6.73 0.44 -7.45
CA PHE A 53 7.45 1.06 -6.34
C PHE A 53 8.28 2.26 -6.81
N ARG A 54 8.98 2.13 -7.94
CA ARG A 54 9.67 3.27 -8.56
C ARG A 54 8.70 4.38 -8.93
N GLN A 55 7.56 4.07 -9.52
CA GLN A 55 6.50 5.07 -9.78
C GLN A 55 6.07 5.82 -8.51
N HIS A 56 6.03 5.16 -7.34
CA HIS A 56 5.71 5.84 -6.07
C HIS A 56 6.83 6.75 -5.59
N LYS A 57 8.09 6.32 -5.72
CA LYS A 57 9.28 7.10 -5.29
C LYS A 57 9.70 8.16 -6.29
N TRP A 58 9.19 8.06 -7.51
CA TRP A 58 9.58 8.91 -8.61
C TRP A 58 9.17 10.37 -8.38
N ASP A 59 10.10 11.26 -8.68
CA ASP A 59 9.89 12.69 -8.73
C ASP A 59 10.51 13.22 -10.02
N LYS A 60 9.69 13.92 -10.82
CA LYS A 60 10.05 14.48 -12.12
C LYS A 60 11.23 15.46 -12.04
N GLU A 61 11.38 16.15 -10.92
CA GLU A 61 12.50 17.09 -10.73
C GLU A 61 13.83 16.35 -10.54
N THR A 62 13.78 15.15 -9.95
CA THR A 62 14.99 14.37 -9.61
C THR A 62 15.36 13.33 -10.66
N ASP A 63 14.39 12.83 -11.43
CA ASP A 63 14.59 11.78 -12.42
C ASP A 63 13.67 12.01 -13.64
N PRO A 64 13.90 13.04 -14.47
CA PRO A 64 12.99 13.39 -15.56
C PRO A 64 12.82 12.29 -16.62
N ASP A 65 13.71 11.30 -16.63
CA ASP A 65 13.82 10.26 -17.66
C ASP A 65 13.20 8.92 -17.25
N PHE A 66 12.60 8.79 -16.05
CA PHE A 66 11.89 7.57 -15.68
C PHE A 66 10.72 7.32 -16.64
N VAL A 67 10.85 6.27 -17.44
CA VAL A 67 9.79 5.76 -18.29
C VAL A 67 9.34 4.42 -17.73
N CYS A 68 8.06 4.34 -17.38
CA CYS A 68 7.42 3.08 -17.13
C CYS A 68 7.28 2.31 -18.45
N ASP A 69 8.08 1.25 -18.61
CA ASP A 69 8.07 0.34 -19.77
C ASP A 69 7.14 -0.87 -19.56
N CYS A 70 6.62 -1.03 -18.35
CA CYS A 70 5.90 -2.22 -17.95
C CYS A 70 4.41 -2.17 -18.39
N GLY A 71 4.05 -2.92 -19.43
CA GLY A 71 2.69 -3.48 -19.60
C GLY A 71 1.70 -2.79 -20.55
N THR A 72 2.00 -1.64 -21.17
CA THR A 72 1.14 -1.07 -22.21
C THR A 72 1.96 -0.30 -23.24
N ALA A 73 1.91 -0.74 -24.50
CA ALA A 73 2.23 0.10 -25.64
C ALA A 73 0.94 0.83 -26.08
N PRO A 74 0.95 2.17 -26.27
CA PRO A 74 2.05 3.09 -26.02
C PRO A 74 2.28 3.36 -24.53
N PRO A 75 3.50 3.77 -24.13
CA PRO A 75 3.79 4.22 -22.76
C PRO A 75 2.77 5.29 -22.39
N VAL A 76 1.91 4.99 -21.42
CA VAL A 76 0.84 5.90 -21.04
C VAL A 76 1.48 7.03 -20.26
N GLY A 77 1.57 8.23 -20.87
CA GLY A 77 1.93 9.44 -20.14
C GLY A 77 1.06 9.58 -18.88
N HIS A 78 1.67 10.01 -17.77
CA HIS A 78 1.10 10.02 -16.43
C HIS A 78 -0.36 10.50 -16.37
N ARG A 79 -1.32 9.56 -16.32
CA ARG A 79 -2.73 9.88 -16.07
C ARG A 79 -3.00 9.78 -14.58
N LYS A 80 -2.99 10.94 -13.92
CA LYS A 80 -3.21 11.15 -12.48
C LYS A 80 -2.16 10.47 -11.60
N ASP A 81 -1.67 11.20 -10.60
CA ASP A 81 -0.79 10.64 -9.59
C ASP A 81 -1.58 9.60 -8.78
N LEU A 82 -1.40 8.32 -9.15
CA LEU A 82 -1.97 7.18 -8.45
C LEU A 82 -1.01 6.69 -7.34
N SER A 83 0.05 7.45 -7.03
CA SER A 83 0.96 7.09 -5.95
C SER A 83 0.29 7.24 -4.59
N CYS A 84 0.73 6.45 -3.63
CA CYS A 84 0.31 6.60 -2.25
C CYS A 84 1.30 7.53 -1.55
N ASP A 85 0.84 8.66 -1.02
CA ASP A 85 1.70 9.61 -0.30
C ASP A 85 2.56 8.94 0.78
N LEU A 86 2.02 7.93 1.46
CA LEU A 86 2.74 7.18 2.50
C LEU A 86 3.92 6.41 1.91
N VAL A 87 3.74 5.79 0.74
CA VAL A 87 4.81 5.05 0.07
C VAL A 87 5.84 6.02 -0.52
N LYS A 88 5.38 7.13 -1.09
CA LYS A 88 6.25 8.18 -1.63
C LYS A 88 7.20 8.72 -0.56
N GLN A 89 6.63 9.11 0.58
CA GLN A 89 7.37 9.73 1.68
C GLN A 89 8.14 8.71 2.54
N PHE A 90 7.49 7.62 2.94
CA PHE A 90 8.01 6.70 3.96
C PHE A 90 8.34 5.30 3.43
N GLY A 91 8.11 5.01 2.15
CA GLY A 91 8.44 3.71 1.57
C GLY A 91 9.95 3.47 1.55
N ILE A 92 10.37 2.40 2.24
CA ILE A 92 11.75 1.92 2.33
C ILE A 92 12.03 0.97 1.16
N GLY A 93 11.17 -0.02 0.94
CA GLY A 93 11.40 -1.04 -0.07
C GLY A 93 10.31 -2.10 -0.16
N LEU A 94 10.36 -2.91 -1.22
CA LEU A 94 9.45 -4.03 -1.41
C LEU A 94 9.80 -5.21 -0.50
N ARG A 95 8.78 -5.88 0.02
CA ARG A 95 8.90 -7.06 0.88
C ARG A 95 8.30 -8.28 0.19
N LEU A 96 9.12 -8.88 -0.67
CA LEU A 96 8.78 -10.03 -1.52
C LEU A 96 8.21 -11.18 -0.69
N GLU A 97 8.70 -11.40 0.52
CA GLU A 97 8.28 -12.48 1.41
C GLU A 97 6.76 -12.51 1.70
N PHE A 98 6.06 -11.38 1.53
CA PHE A 98 4.63 -11.28 1.83
C PHE A 98 3.71 -11.42 0.61
N TYR A 99 4.27 -11.45 -0.61
CA TYR A 99 3.47 -11.53 -1.84
C TYR A 99 4.07 -12.41 -2.93
N ASP A 100 5.29 -12.92 -2.74
CA ASP A 100 5.88 -13.88 -3.65
C ASP A 100 5.07 -15.19 -3.66
N GLY A 101 4.86 -15.74 -4.84
CA GLY A 101 4.00 -16.92 -5.05
C GLY A 101 2.48 -16.67 -4.99
N LEU A 102 2.01 -15.43 -4.78
CA LEU A 102 0.59 -15.12 -4.91
C LEU A 102 0.13 -15.24 -6.37
N ILE A 103 -1.02 -15.87 -6.57
CA ILE A 103 -1.66 -15.99 -7.89
C ILE A 103 -2.09 -14.60 -8.35
N PRO A 104 -1.82 -14.21 -9.61
CA PRO A 104 -2.30 -12.94 -10.14
C PRO A 104 -3.82 -12.91 -10.20
N ALA A 105 -4.38 -11.72 -9.99
CA ALA A 105 -5.79 -11.46 -10.26
C ALA A 105 -5.99 -11.02 -11.72
N TYR A 106 -7.12 -11.39 -12.30
CA TYR A 106 -7.47 -11.02 -13.67
C TYR A 106 -8.58 -9.96 -13.75
N SER A 107 -9.04 -9.47 -12.59
CA SER A 107 -9.96 -8.35 -12.48
C SER A 107 -9.55 -7.41 -11.33
N PRO A 108 -9.84 -6.10 -11.42
CA PRO A 108 -9.60 -5.17 -10.30
C PRO A 108 -10.35 -5.57 -9.02
N ALA A 109 -11.52 -6.20 -9.15
CA ALA A 109 -12.30 -6.67 -8.01
C ALA A 109 -11.56 -7.79 -7.27
N ASP A 110 -11.05 -8.79 -7.99
CA ASP A 110 -10.26 -9.88 -7.40
C ASP A 110 -8.96 -9.36 -6.81
N ALA A 111 -8.30 -8.41 -7.49
CA ALA A 111 -7.08 -7.79 -7.00
C ALA A 111 -7.30 -7.04 -5.67
N THR A 112 -8.42 -6.33 -5.56
CA THR A 112 -8.84 -5.66 -4.32
C THR A 112 -9.13 -6.67 -3.20
N GLN A 113 -9.72 -7.82 -3.53
CA GLN A 113 -9.93 -8.89 -2.56
C GLN A 113 -8.62 -9.49 -2.06
N LEU A 114 -7.68 -9.80 -2.97
CA LEU A 114 -6.36 -10.30 -2.63
C LEU A 114 -5.58 -9.29 -1.78
N GLU A 115 -5.61 -8.01 -2.13
CA GLU A 115 -5.02 -6.92 -1.34
C GLU A 115 -5.56 -6.95 0.10
N GLY A 116 -6.88 -7.04 0.26
CA GLY A 116 -7.54 -7.12 1.56
C GLY A 116 -7.20 -8.40 2.35
N ILE A 117 -6.99 -9.53 1.67
CA ILE A 117 -6.57 -10.79 2.30
C ILE A 117 -5.14 -10.67 2.85
N VAL A 118 -4.20 -10.21 2.04
CA VAL A 118 -2.80 -10.00 2.44
C VAL A 118 -2.71 -9.00 3.59
N ALA A 119 -3.40 -7.86 3.46
CA ALA A 119 -3.38 -6.83 4.47
C ALA A 119 -3.96 -7.31 5.82
N LYS A 120 -5.04 -8.10 5.79
CA LYS A 120 -5.59 -8.73 7.02
C LYS A 120 -4.67 -9.81 7.58
N HIS A 121 -3.97 -10.57 6.73
CA HIS A 121 -3.01 -11.59 7.18
C HIS A 121 -1.87 -10.95 7.97
N LEU A 122 -1.27 -9.88 7.43
CA LEU A 122 -0.25 -9.09 8.11
C LEU A 122 -0.77 -8.48 9.42
N GLN A 123 -1.99 -7.94 9.44
CA GLN A 123 -2.59 -7.44 10.69
C GLN A 123 -2.76 -8.53 11.76
N LYS A 124 -3.06 -9.78 11.37
CA LYS A 124 -3.15 -10.92 12.32
C LYS A 124 -1.79 -11.29 12.91
N GLN A 125 -0.71 -11.02 12.19
CA GLN A 125 0.66 -11.17 12.67
C GLN A 125 1.13 -9.99 13.54
N ASN A 126 0.24 -9.07 13.89
CA ASN A 126 0.52 -7.83 14.63
C ASN A 126 1.36 -6.79 13.87
N PHE A 127 1.38 -6.83 12.53
CA PHE A 127 1.96 -5.75 11.74
C PHE A 127 0.98 -4.57 11.58
N ALA A 128 1.51 -3.35 11.53
CA ALA A 128 0.71 -2.18 11.18
C ALA A 128 0.58 -2.07 9.65
N VAL A 129 -0.65 -2.01 9.13
CA VAL A 129 -0.87 -2.06 7.68
C VAL A 129 -1.74 -0.91 7.19
N TYR A 130 -1.30 -0.26 6.12
CA TYR A 130 -2.12 0.63 5.31
C TYR A 130 -2.47 -0.04 3.97
N SER A 131 -3.75 -0.13 3.67
CA SER A 131 -4.28 -0.64 2.39
C SER A 131 -5.65 -0.02 2.17
N ASP A 132 -5.99 0.29 0.93
CA ASP A 132 -7.29 0.88 0.59
C ASP A 132 -8.42 -0.15 0.64
N ALA A 133 -8.09 -1.43 0.44
CA ALA A 133 -9.00 -2.55 0.65
C ALA A 133 -9.43 -2.74 2.13
N ILE A 134 -8.71 -2.16 3.10
CA ILE A 134 -9.10 -2.19 4.53
C ILE A 134 -9.96 -0.96 4.87
N PRO A 135 -11.21 -1.15 5.36
CA PRO A 135 -12.05 -0.04 5.75
C PRO A 135 -11.55 0.66 7.02
N ASN A 136 -11.80 1.96 7.12
CA ASN A 136 -11.53 2.72 8.35
C ASN A 136 -12.37 2.18 9.51
N ILE A 137 -11.75 1.98 10.67
CA ILE A 137 -12.44 1.46 11.85
C ILE A 137 -13.27 2.59 12.46
N LYS A 138 -14.58 2.55 12.25
CA LYS A 138 -15.52 3.49 12.88
C LYS A 138 -15.46 3.35 14.40
N ARG A 139 -15.27 4.45 15.14
CA ARG A 139 -15.47 4.47 16.59
C ARG A 139 -16.97 4.27 16.83
N LYS A 140 -17.36 3.22 17.57
CA LYS A 140 -18.73 3.15 18.10
C LYS A 140 -18.86 4.32 19.08
N ALA A 141 -19.78 5.25 18.83
CA ALA A 141 -20.15 6.25 19.82
C ALA A 141 -20.60 5.50 21.07
N SER A 142 -19.92 5.72 22.19
CA SER A 142 -20.38 5.23 23.49
C SER A 142 -21.74 5.86 23.75
N LYS A 143 -22.82 5.05 23.71
CA LYS A 143 -24.11 5.47 24.27
C LYS A 143 -23.84 5.83 25.73
N LYS A 144 -23.89 7.13 26.06
CA LYS A 144 -24.04 7.56 27.45
C LYS A 144 -25.36 6.95 27.94
N ALA A 145 -25.27 5.90 28.75
CA ALA A 145 -26.40 5.50 29.57
C ALA A 145 -26.70 6.69 30.49
N ARG A 146 -27.93 7.19 30.39
CA ARG A 146 -28.44 8.29 31.19
C ARG A 146 -29.60 7.75 32.00
#